data_AF-A0A0K8MGS0-F1
#
_entry.id   AF-A0A0K8MGS0-F1
#
_cell.length_a   1.000
_cell.length_b   1.000
_cell.length_c   1.000
_cell.angle_alpha   90.00
_cell.angle_beta   90.00
_cell.angle_gamma   90.00
#
_symmetry.space_group_name_H-M   'P 1'
#
loop_
_entity.id
_entity.type
_entity.pdbx_description
1 polymer ?
#
loop_
_entity_poly.entity_id
_entity_poly.type
_entity_poly.pdbx_seq_one_letter_code
_entity_poly.pdbx_strand_id
1 'polypeptide(L)'
;MGWVAADGKLYTGFNVDNISHKELGKYYITFKTPASSDSYIVLVTPYYKEAQGVHAEPQVTRATYFSVFCSGNKDPEEFINNSFFFGVWDLGVASNVSVS
;
A
#
# COMPACT_ATOMS: atom_id res chain seq x y z
N MET A 1 -7.10 4.42 -6.87
CA MET A 1 -6.23 3.24 -7.11
C MET A 1 -4.89 3.71 -7.64
N GLY A 2 -3.84 2.92 -7.45
CA GLY A 2 -2.52 3.16 -8.04
C GLY A 2 -1.78 1.87 -8.36
N TRP A 3 -0.73 1.99 -9.16
CA TRP A 3 0.16 0.91 -9.57
C TRP A 3 1.60 1.32 -9.28
N VAL A 4 2.27 0.53 -8.44
CA VAL A 4 3.67 0.67 -8.07
C VAL A 4 4.44 -0.47 -8.71
N ALA A 5 5.53 -0.14 -9.39
CA ALA A 5 6.43 -1.12 -9.96
C ALA A 5 7.43 -1.63 -8.92
N ALA A 6 8.05 -2.78 -9.21
CA ALA A 6 9.02 -3.40 -8.31
C ALA A 6 10.22 -2.51 -7.95
N ASP A 7 10.57 -1.55 -8.80
CA ASP A 7 11.62 -0.55 -8.54
C ASP A 7 11.14 0.61 -7.65
N GLY A 8 9.86 0.67 -7.30
CA GLY A 8 9.24 1.73 -6.50
C GLY A 8 8.66 2.87 -7.33
N LYS A 9 8.70 2.79 -8.67
CA LYS A 9 8.12 3.82 -9.54
C LYS A 9 6.59 3.74 -9.54
N LEU A 10 5.93 4.88 -9.36
CA LEU A 10 4.48 5.02 -9.56
C LEU A 10 4.18 5.21 -11.05
N TYR A 11 3.34 4.35 -11.62
CA TYR A 11 2.88 4.49 -13.01
C TYR A 11 1.51 5.16 -13.12
N THR A 12 0.63 4.92 -12.15
CA THR A 12 -0.66 5.59 -12.01
C THR A 12 -1.03 5.65 -10.54
N GLY A 13 -1.71 6.71 -10.12
CA GLY A 13 -2.12 6.89 -8.73
C GLY A 13 -2.79 8.23 -8.52
N PHE A 14 -3.98 8.20 -7.92
CA PHE A 14 -4.63 9.43 -7.45
C PHE A 14 -4.11 9.78 -6.04
N ASN A 15 -3.87 11.07 -5.79
CA ASN A 15 -3.48 11.61 -4.49
C ASN A 15 -2.15 11.06 -3.91
N VAL A 16 -1.21 10.60 -4.75
CA VAL A 16 0.14 10.21 -4.31
C VAL A 16 1.11 11.36 -4.54
N ASP A 17 1.89 11.70 -3.51
CA ASP A 17 2.96 12.69 -3.60
C ASP A 17 4.30 12.04 -3.91
N ASN A 18 4.67 11.01 -3.14
CA ASN A 18 5.96 10.34 -3.25
C ASN A 18 5.86 8.86 -2.91
N ILE A 19 6.75 8.05 -3.50
CA ILE A 19 7.02 6.68 -3.06
C ILE A 19 8.49 6.56 -2.66
N SER A 20 8.72 6.19 -1.40
CA SER A 20 10.06 5.85 -0.92
C SER A 20 10.22 4.33 -0.86
N HIS A 21 11.23 3.84 -1.57
CA HIS A 21 11.63 2.44 -1.64
C HIS A 21 13.14 2.36 -1.41
N LYS A 22 13.54 2.33 -0.13
CA LYS A 22 14.96 2.33 0.30
C LYS A 22 15.44 0.97 0.77
N GLU A 23 14.49 0.12 1.17
CA GLU A 23 14.73 -1.24 1.65
C GLU A 23 13.98 -2.21 0.74
N LEU A 24 14.58 -3.38 0.55
CA LEU A 24 14.00 -4.44 -0.26
C LEU A 24 12.58 -4.76 0.22
N GLY A 25 11.64 -4.83 -0.72
CA GLY A 25 10.24 -5.18 -0.48
C GLY A 25 9.44 -4.21 0.38
N LYS A 26 9.99 -3.06 0.80
CA LYS A 26 9.30 -2.09 1.65
C LYS A 26 9.05 -0.79 0.92
N TYR A 27 7.79 -0.50 0.69
CA TYR A 27 7.33 0.68 -0.03
C TYR A 27 6.58 1.60 0.92
N TYR A 28 6.94 2.88 0.94
CA TYR A 28 6.24 3.93 1.69
C TYR A 28 5.59 4.89 0.70
N ILE A 29 4.26 5.00 0.75
CA ILE A 29 3.47 5.81 -0.18
C ILE A 29 2.90 6.99 0.60
N THR A 30 3.36 8.20 0.28
CA THR A 30 2.90 9.44 0.90
C THR A 30 1.80 10.09 0.08
N PHE A 31 0.77 10.61 0.74
CA PHE A 31 -0.33 11.30 0.08
C PHE A 31 -0.03 12.78 -0.18
N LYS A 32 -0.55 13.31 -1.29
CA LYS A 32 -0.49 14.75 -1.60
C LYS A 32 -1.44 15.56 -0.71
N THR A 33 -2.63 15.01 -0.46
CA THR A 33 -3.60 15.49 0.51
C THR A 33 -3.82 14.38 1.54
N PRO A 34 -3.61 14.65 2.84
CA PRO A 34 -3.85 13.63 3.86
C PRO A 34 -5.28 13.10 3.83
N ALA A 35 -5.45 11.82 4.15
CA ALA A 35 -6.74 11.24 4.49
C ALA A 35 -7.33 11.97 5.72
N SER A 36 -8.64 11.88 5.87
CA SER A 36 -9.39 12.55 6.94
C SER A 36 -8.99 12.09 8.35
N SER A 37 -8.45 10.87 8.46
CA SER A 37 -7.95 10.27 9.70
C SER A 37 -6.95 9.14 9.42
N ASP A 38 -6.39 8.54 10.47
CA ASP A 38 -5.56 7.32 10.38
C ASP A 38 -6.41 6.06 10.08
N SER A 39 -7.74 6.17 10.12
CA SER A 39 -8.71 5.10 9.89
C SER A 39 -9.18 5.08 8.45
N TYR A 40 -8.41 4.43 7.58
CA TYR A 40 -8.78 4.17 6.19
C TYR A 40 -8.39 2.75 5.79
N ILE A 41 -8.99 2.27 4.72
CA ILE A 41 -8.73 0.92 4.19
C ILE A 41 -7.72 1.03 3.06
N VAL A 42 -6.69 0.19 3.10
CA VAL A 42 -5.80 -0.04 1.97
C VAL A 42 -6.01 -1.45 1.47
N LEU A 43 -6.42 -1.58 0.22
CA LEU A 43 -6.42 -2.85 -0.50
C LEU A 43 -5.15 -2.92 -1.32
N VAL A 44 -4.40 -4.00 -1.20
CA VAL A 44 -3.17 -4.25 -1.97
C VAL A 44 -3.34 -5.56 -2.72
N THR A 45 -2.89 -5.58 -3.98
CA THR A 45 -2.86 -6.80 -4.78
C THR A 45 -1.52 -6.89 -5.49
N PRO A 46 -0.70 -7.92 -5.21
CA PRO A 46 0.57 -8.10 -5.88
C PRO A 46 0.34 -8.31 -7.38
N TYR A 47 1.21 -7.73 -8.21
CA TYR A 47 1.27 -8.05 -9.62
C TYR A 47 1.91 -9.44 -9.75
N TYR A 48 1.13 -10.40 -10.22
CA TYR A 48 1.48 -11.80 -10.17
C TYR A 48 2.16 -12.29 -11.47
N LYS A 49 3.30 -12.97 -11.32
CA LYS A 49 3.79 -13.95 -12.30
C LYS A 49 3.65 -15.33 -11.65
N GLU A 50 3.02 -16.27 -12.35
CA GLU A 50 2.61 -17.60 -11.83
C GLU A 50 3.67 -18.39 -11.06
N ALA A 51 4.96 -18.16 -11.33
CA ALA A 51 6.07 -18.85 -10.69
C ALA A 51 6.51 -18.26 -9.33
N GLN A 52 6.05 -17.08 -8.94
CA GLN A 52 6.44 -16.40 -7.70
C GLN A 52 5.22 -16.22 -6.83
N GLY A 53 5.07 -17.05 -5.81
CA GLY A 53 4.12 -16.74 -4.76
C GLY A 53 4.65 -15.53 -4.00
N VAL A 54 3.97 -14.41 -4.19
CA VAL A 54 4.31 -13.11 -3.61
C VAL A 54 3.12 -12.63 -2.82
N HIS A 55 3.38 -12.22 -1.60
CA HIS A 55 2.42 -11.55 -0.74
C HIS A 55 2.73 -10.06 -0.72
N ALA A 56 1.70 -9.22 -0.72
CA ALA A 56 1.84 -7.78 -0.60
C ALA A 56 0.77 -7.26 0.36
N GLU A 57 1.19 -6.70 1.48
CA GLU A 57 0.30 -6.35 2.58
C GLU A 57 0.56 -4.93 3.09
N PRO A 58 -0.50 -4.14 3.37
CA PRO A 58 -0.35 -2.87 4.04
C PRO A 58 0.04 -3.09 5.51
N GLN A 59 0.89 -2.22 6.07
CA GLN A 59 1.46 -2.45 7.42
C GLN A 59 1.19 -1.28 8.37
N VAL A 60 1.47 -0.06 7.93
CA VAL A 60 1.26 1.15 8.72
C VAL A 60 0.35 2.06 7.93
N THR A 61 -0.71 2.54 8.56
CA THR A 61 -1.61 3.55 8.00
C THR A 61 -1.59 4.78 8.91
N ARG A 62 -1.24 5.92 8.31
CA ARG A 62 -1.43 7.25 8.90
C ARG A 62 -2.14 8.13 7.89
N ALA A 63 -2.77 9.20 8.35
CA ALA A 63 -3.49 10.16 7.53
C ALA A 63 -2.61 10.67 6.37
N THR A 64 -1.29 10.74 6.55
CA THR A 64 -0.35 11.23 5.54
C THR A 64 0.28 10.15 4.65
N TYR A 65 0.28 8.88 5.05
CA TYR A 65 0.97 7.83 4.31
C TYR A 65 0.50 6.43 4.71
N PHE A 66 0.72 5.45 3.82
CA PHE A 66 0.74 4.04 4.20
C PHE A 66 2.03 3.35 3.73
N SER A 67 2.33 2.17 4.29
CA SER A 67 3.41 1.32 3.79
C SER A 67 2.90 -0.04 3.32
N VAL A 68 3.54 -0.59 2.28
CA VAL A 68 3.28 -1.93 1.75
C VAL A 68 4.55 -2.75 1.85
N PHE A 69 4.44 -3.93 2.42
CA PHE A 69 5.53 -4.91 2.48
C PHE A 69 5.24 -6.05 1.52
N CYS A 70 6.23 -6.39 0.71
CA CYS A 70 6.20 -7.51 -0.22
C CYS A 70 7.13 -8.63 0.26
N SER A 71 6.61 -9.85 0.39
CA SER A 71 7.37 -11.03 0.82
C SER A 71 7.15 -12.23 -0.12
N GLY A 72 8.14 -13.13 -0.18
CA GLY A 72 8.09 -14.34 -1.01
C GLY A 72 7.51 -15.55 -0.27
N ASN A 73 7.03 -16.54 -1.04
CA ASN A 73 6.48 -17.79 -0.49
C ASN A 73 7.50 -18.70 0.20
N LYS A 74 8.81 -18.48 0.03
CA LYS A 74 9.84 -19.38 0.57
C LYS A 74 10.16 -19.08 2.03
N ASP A 75 9.93 -17.84 2.46
CA ASP A 75 10.08 -17.38 3.83
C ASP A 75 9.28 -16.06 3.96
N PRO A 76 8.25 -15.96 4.83
CA PRO A 76 7.51 -14.72 5.03
C PRO A 76 8.38 -13.58 5.57
N GLU A 77 9.59 -13.86 6.07
CA GLU A 77 10.60 -12.87 6.47
C GLU A 77 11.51 -12.44 5.30
N GLU A 78 11.45 -13.13 4.15
CA GLU A 78 12.15 -12.73 2.92
C GLU A 78 11.38 -11.61 2.22
N PHE A 79 11.82 -10.37 2.44
CA PHE A 79 11.34 -9.25 1.66
C PHE A 79 11.83 -9.35 0.21
N ILE A 80 10.93 -9.15 -0.74
CA ILE A 80 11.24 -9.14 -2.16
C ILE A 80 10.65 -7.92 -2.83
N ASN A 81 11.33 -7.38 -3.84
CA ASN A 81 10.75 -6.34 -4.67
C ASN A 81 9.69 -6.96 -5.58
N ASN A 82 8.47 -6.43 -5.54
CA ASN A 82 7.45 -6.79 -6.51
C ASN A 82 6.58 -5.58 -6.85
N SER A 83 6.01 -5.61 -8.06
CA SER A 83 4.99 -4.64 -8.44
C SER A 83 3.68 -4.98 -7.75
N PHE A 84 2.84 -3.98 -7.47
CA PHE A 84 1.53 -4.18 -6.88
C PHE A 84 0.56 -3.07 -7.26
N PHE A 85 -0.72 -3.40 -7.24
CA PHE A 85 -1.80 -2.43 -7.30
C PHE A 85 -2.28 -2.13 -5.89
N PHE A 86 -2.79 -0.92 -5.68
CA PHE A 86 -3.43 -0.56 -4.43
C PHE A 86 -4.68 0.30 -4.64
N GLY A 87 -5.61 0.20 -3.69
CA GLY A 87 -6.76 1.09 -3.53
C GLY A 87 -6.78 1.64 -2.11
N VAL A 88 -7.16 2.90 -1.96
CA VAL A 88 -7.31 3.56 -0.65
C VAL A 88 -8.75 4.02 -0.53
N TRP A 89 -9.41 3.63 0.56
CA TRP A 89 -10.76 4.05 0.91
C TRP A 89 -10.70 4.82 2.22
N ASP A 90 -10.80 6.14 2.12
CA ASP A 90 -10.95 7.01 3.29
C ASP A 90 -12.35 6.81 3.86
N LEU A 91 -12.42 6.34 5.10
CA LEU A 91 -13.70 6.08 5.77
C LEU A 91 -14.35 7.37 6.28
N GLY A 92 -13.64 8.50 6.21
CA GLY A 92 -14.07 9.74 6.83
C GLY A 92 -13.88 9.71 8.35
N VAL A 93 -13.92 10.89 8.98
CA VAL A 93 -14.41 10.96 10.36
C VAL A 93 -15.87 10.53 10.31
N ALA A 94 -16.15 9.26 10.62
CA ALA A 94 -17.51 8.82 10.85
C ALA A 94 -18.07 9.67 12.00
N SER A 95 -18.81 10.72 11.66
CA SER A 95 -19.63 11.44 12.62
C SER A 95 -20.69 10.44 13.09
N ASN A 96 -20.40 9.73 14.19
CA ASN A 96 -21.30 8.86 14.94
C ASN A 96 -22.31 8.10 14.08
N VAL A 97 -21.89 7.02 13.41
CA VAL A 97 -22.88 6.01 12.99
C VAL A 97 -23.23 5.19 14.24
N SER A 98 -24.22 5.66 15.00
CA SER A 98 -24.87 4.83 16.00
C SER A 98 -25.71 3.79 15.26
N VAL A 99 -25.28 2.54 15.29
CA VAL A 99 -26.18 1.42 14.96
C VAL A 99 -27.01 1.18 16.21
N SER A 100 -28.23 1.72 16.22
CA SER A 100 -29.28 1.40 17.20
C SER A 100 -29.91 0.05 16.89
#